data_AF-A0A925GZE7-F1
#
_entry.id   AF-A0A925GZE7-F1
#
_cell.length_a   1.000
_cell.length_b   1.000
_cell.length_c   1.000
_cell.angle_alpha   90.00
_cell.angle_beta   90.00
_cell.angle_gamma   90.00
#
_symmetry.space_group_name_H-M   'P 1'
#
loop_
_entity.id
_entity.type
_entity.pdbx_description
1 polymer ?
#
loop_
_entity_poly.entity_id
_entity_poly.type
_entity_poly.pdbx_seq_one_letter_code
_entity_poly.pdbx_strand_id
1 'polypeptide(L)'
;MAVTSTGAGLEGIIAAESSICFIDGQAGVLSYQGFNIHTLAENATFEEVIYLLWNGRFPTTAELDQLKSALVSYRSIPQEIVAFLKLVPPAVPMH
;
A
#
# COMPACT_ATOMS: atom_id res chain seq x y z
N MET A 1 -31.70 -20.48 -15.43
CA MET A 1 -30.88 -20.83 -14.26
C MET A 1 -29.46 -20.38 -14.56
N ALA A 2 -28.95 -19.38 -13.84
CA ALA A 2 -27.57 -18.95 -14.03
C ALA A 2 -26.66 -19.92 -13.27
N VAL A 3 -25.83 -20.64 -14.01
CA VAL A 3 -24.71 -21.41 -13.45
C VAL A 3 -23.72 -20.40 -12.90
N THR A 4 -23.67 -20.25 -11.58
CA THR A 4 -22.53 -19.63 -10.90
C THR A 4 -21.41 -20.66 -10.90
N SER A 5 -20.58 -20.62 -11.94
CA SER A 5 -19.29 -21.31 -11.94
C SER A 5 -18.42 -20.60 -10.90
N THR A 6 -18.27 -21.20 -9.72
CA THR A 6 -17.34 -20.72 -8.72
C THR A 6 -15.93 -21.08 -9.20
N GLY A 7 -15.23 -20.12 -9.80
CA GLY A 7 -13.82 -20.30 -10.16
C GLY A 7 -12.97 -20.57 -8.92
N ALA A 8 -11.89 -21.33 -9.07
CA ALA A 8 -10.97 -21.60 -7.97
C ALA A 8 -10.40 -20.26 -7.43
N GLY A 9 -10.29 -20.12 -6.11
CA GLY A 9 -9.67 -18.94 -5.52
C GLY A 9 -10.47 -17.63 -5.62
N LEU A 10 -11.81 -17.70 -5.70
CA LEU A 10 -12.73 -16.53 -5.79
C LEU A 10 -12.65 -15.76 -7.12
N GLU A 11 -12.19 -16.40 -8.18
CA GLU A 11 -12.16 -15.79 -9.51
C GLU A 11 -13.55 -15.31 -9.95
N GLY A 12 -13.62 -14.04 -10.37
CA GLY A 12 -14.85 -13.39 -10.81
C GLY A 12 -15.83 -13.02 -9.68
N ILE A 13 -15.48 -13.26 -8.42
CA ILE A 13 -16.34 -12.94 -7.27
C ILE A 13 -15.96 -11.57 -6.71
N ILE A 14 -16.92 -10.64 -6.68
CA ILE A 14 -16.77 -9.36 -5.99
C ILE A 14 -16.85 -9.61 -4.48
N ALA A 15 -15.71 -9.52 -3.80
CA ALA A 15 -15.64 -9.73 -2.35
C ALA A 15 -15.97 -8.47 -1.53
N ALA A 16 -15.65 -7.28 -2.05
CA ALA A 16 -15.88 -5.99 -1.41
C ALA A 16 -15.81 -4.85 -2.42
N GLU A 17 -16.35 -3.69 -2.04
CA GLU A 17 -16.15 -2.42 -2.74
C GLU A 17 -14.94 -1.68 -2.15
N SER A 18 -14.19 -0.95 -2.99
CA SER A 18 -13.03 -0.17 -2.56
C SER A 18 -12.81 1.03 -3.47
N SER A 19 -12.37 2.16 -2.90
CA SER A 19 -11.93 3.34 -3.64
C SER A 19 -10.41 3.43 -3.78
N ILE A 20 -9.65 2.52 -3.14
CA ILE A 20 -8.20 2.67 -2.95
C ILE A 20 -7.44 2.58 -4.27
N CYS A 21 -7.79 1.60 -5.11
CA CYS A 21 -7.04 1.26 -6.31
C CYS A 21 -7.97 0.80 -7.42
N PHE A 22 -7.64 1.17 -8.65
CA PHE A 22 -8.26 0.64 -9.86
C PHE A 22 -7.20 0.03 -10.77
N ILE A 23 -7.50 -1.14 -11.33
CA ILE A 23 -6.61 -1.88 -12.24
C ILE A 23 -7.40 -2.28 -13.47
N ASP A 24 -6.86 -1.95 -14.65
CA ASP A 24 -7.27 -2.54 -15.92
C ASP A 24 -6.06 -3.23 -16.55
N GLY A 25 -6.02 -4.55 -16.47
CA GLY A 25 -4.92 -5.35 -16.97
C GLY A 25 -4.82 -5.40 -18.50
N GLN A 26 -5.93 -5.18 -19.22
CA GLN A 26 -5.92 -5.15 -20.69
C GLN A 26 -5.39 -3.83 -21.22
N ALA A 27 -5.75 -2.72 -20.55
CA ALA A 27 -5.26 -1.39 -20.88
C ALA A 27 -3.90 -1.06 -20.24
N GLY A 28 -3.40 -1.91 -19.33
CA GLY A 28 -2.15 -1.67 -18.59
C GLY A 28 -2.24 -0.49 -17.62
N VAL A 29 -3.43 -0.24 -17.06
CA VAL A 29 -3.69 0.89 -16.17
C VAL A 29 -3.67 0.44 -14.72
N LEU A 30 -2.94 1.20 -13.91
CA LEU A 30 -3.00 1.15 -12.45
C LEU A 30 -3.20 2.58 -11.93
N SER A 31 -4.18 2.77 -11.05
CA SER A 31 -4.47 4.07 -10.43
C SER A 31 -4.70 3.93 -8.93
N TYR A 32 -4.16 4.87 -8.15
CA TYR A 32 -4.43 4.99 -6.71
C TYR A 32 -5.31 6.21 -6.42
N GLN A 33 -6.44 6.00 -5.74
CA GLN A 33 -7.43 7.05 -5.43
C GLN A 33 -7.76 7.94 -6.66
N GLY A 34 -7.84 7.32 -7.85
CA GLY A 34 -8.11 8.01 -9.12
C GLY A 34 -6.89 8.58 -9.86
N PHE A 35 -5.70 8.59 -9.28
CA PHE A 35 -4.47 9.08 -9.92
C PHE A 35 -3.71 7.95 -10.61
N ASN A 36 -3.34 8.14 -11.87
CA ASN A 36 -2.52 7.19 -12.61
C ASN A 36 -1.16 6.97 -11.92
N ILE A 37 -0.72 5.72 -11.82
CA ILE A 37 0.51 5.35 -11.12
C ILE A 37 1.77 6.02 -11.68
N HIS A 38 1.84 6.23 -13.01
CA HIS A 38 2.98 6.89 -13.63
C HIS A 38 3.09 8.34 -13.19
N THR A 39 1.95 9.05 -13.13
CA THR A 39 1.90 10.42 -12.61
C THR A 39 2.38 10.48 -11.16
N LEU A 40 1.95 9.55 -10.31
CA LEU A 40 2.40 9.49 -8.92
C LEU A 40 3.90 9.20 -8.81
N ALA A 41 4.41 8.24 -9.58
CA ALA A 41 5.82 7.86 -9.55
C ALA A 41 6.75 8.99 -10.00
N GLU A 42 6.32 9.82 -10.95
CA GLU A 42 7.10 10.94 -11.46
C GLU A 42 7.01 12.20 -10.59
N ASN A 43 5.87 12.42 -9.92
CA ASN A 43 5.55 13.73 -9.33
C ASN A 43 5.27 13.71 -7.82
N ALA A 44 5.22 12.55 -7.18
CA ALA A 44 4.91 12.43 -5.75
C ALA A 44 5.98 11.62 -5.01
N THR A 45 6.21 12.01 -3.75
CA THR A 45 7.03 11.25 -2.81
C THR A 45 6.24 10.08 -2.22
N PHE A 46 6.97 9.09 -1.68
CA PHE A 46 6.34 7.93 -1.04
C PHE A 46 5.40 8.34 0.11
N GLU A 47 5.80 9.33 0.92
CA GLU A 47 4.97 9.84 2.02
C GLU A 47 3.69 10.56 1.53
N GLU A 48 3.74 11.27 0.40
CA GLU A 48 2.54 11.86 -0.20
C GLU A 48 1.57 10.78 -0.70
N VAL A 49 2.10 9.70 -1.27
CA VAL A 49 1.29 8.54 -1.69
C VAL A 49 0.71 7.80 -0.49
N ILE A 50 1.45 7.62 0.61
CA ILE A 50 0.90 7.07 1.86
C ILE A 50 -0.28 7.92 2.33
N TYR A 51 -0.09 9.24 2.38
CA TYR A 51 -1.14 10.15 2.82
C TYR A 51 -2.37 10.07 1.92
N LEU A 52 -2.17 10.03 0.60
CA LEU A 52 -3.23 9.84 -0.39
C LEU A 52 -4.01 8.53 -0.14
N LEU A 53 -3.32 7.41 0.06
CA LEU A 53 -3.96 6.12 0.26
C LEU A 53 -4.79 6.07 1.55
N TRP A 54 -4.30 6.68 2.63
CA TRP A 54 -5.02 6.72 3.91
C TRP A 54 -6.17 7.72 3.95
N ASN A 55 -6.03 8.87 3.28
CA ASN A 55 -6.95 10.00 3.43
C ASN A 55 -7.80 10.30 2.18
N GLY A 56 -7.53 9.65 1.05
CA GLY A 56 -8.23 9.87 -0.22
C GLY A 56 -7.95 11.22 -0.90
N ARG A 57 -6.95 11.97 -0.40
CA ARG A 57 -6.52 13.26 -0.97
C ARG A 57 -5.04 13.49 -0.73
N PHE A 58 -4.44 14.39 -1.49
CA PHE A 58 -3.09 14.85 -1.20
C PHE A 58 -3.02 15.66 0.11
N PRO A 59 -1.88 15.59 0.82
CA PRO A 59 -1.65 16.39 2.02
C PRO A 59 -1.42 17.85 1.67
N THR A 60 -1.73 18.72 2.63
CA THR A 60 -1.11 20.06 2.69
C THR A 60 0.35 19.94 3.14
N THR A 61 1.15 20.99 2.95
CA THR A 61 2.56 21.01 3.39
C THR A 61 2.70 20.69 4.88
N ALA A 62 1.86 21.28 5.74
CA ALA A 62 1.89 21.04 7.17
C ALA A 62 1.56 19.58 7.54
N GLU A 63 0.58 18.98 6.86
CA GLU A 63 0.21 17.57 7.07
C GLU A 63 1.32 16.62 6.60
N LEU A 64 1.98 16.94 5.49
CA LEU A 64 3.10 16.15 4.99
C LEU A 64 4.30 16.21 5.94
N ASP A 65 4.63 17.40 6.45
CA ASP A 65 5.71 17.59 7.42
C ASP A 65 5.44 16.83 8.73
N GLN A 66 4.20 16.89 9.20
CA GLN A 66 3.76 16.13 10.37
C GLN A 66 3.88 14.62 10.14
N LEU A 67 3.41 14.11 8.99
CA LEU A 67 3.52 12.70 8.65
C LEU A 67 4.98 12.25 8.58
N LYS A 68 5.84 13.03 7.90
CA LYS A 68 7.28 12.73 7.79
C LYS A 68 7.95 12.69 9.16
N SER A 69 7.66 13.66 10.04
CA SER A 69 8.20 13.69 11.40
C SER A 69 7.76 12.46 12.21
N ALA A 70 6.47 12.10 12.14
CA ALA A 70 5.93 10.91 12.79
C ALA A 70 6.62 9.64 12.28
N LEU A 71 6.71 9.45 10.95
CA LEU A 71 7.37 8.30 10.35
C LEU A 71 8.82 8.17 10.80
N VAL A 72 9.58 9.27 10.85
CA VAL A 72 10.97 9.28 11.36
C VAL A 72 11.02 8.85 12.82
N SER A 73 10.12 9.34 13.67
CA SER A 73 10.08 8.99 15.09
C SER A 73 9.85 7.49 15.33
N TYR A 74 9.12 6.83 14.41
CA TYR A 74 8.81 5.41 14.48
C TYR A 74 9.87 4.49 13.85
N ARG A 75 10.97 5.02 13.30
CA ARG A 75 12.03 4.19 12.68
C ARG A 75 12.86 3.39 13.69
N SER A 76 12.89 3.83 14.95
CA SER A 76 13.69 3.17 15.98
C SER A 76 13.11 1.81 16.33
N ILE A 77 13.94 0.77 16.24
CA ILE A 77 13.54 -0.61 16.58
C ILE A 77 13.91 -0.86 18.06
N PRO A 78 12.98 -1.34 18.91
CA PRO A 78 13.28 -1.69 20.29
C PRO A 78 14.43 -2.71 20.40
N GLN A 79 15.27 -2.58 21.43
CA GLN A 79 16.46 -3.41 21.59
C GLN A 79 16.13 -4.89 21.73
N GLU A 80 14.99 -5.20 22.34
CA GLU A 80 14.46 -6.55 22.51
C GLU A 80 14.19 -7.22 21.17
N ILE A 81 13.66 -6.46 20.20
CA ILE A 81 13.41 -6.94 18.83
C ILE A 81 14.73 -7.17 18.10
N VAL A 82 15.70 -6.27 18.25
CA VAL A 82 17.03 -6.45 17.66
C VAL A 82 17.74 -7.68 18.24
N ALA A 83 17.63 -7.91 19.55
CA ALA A 83 18.18 -9.08 20.20
C ALA A 83 17.50 -10.37 19.70
N PHE A 84 16.17 -10.36 19.57
CA PHE A 84 15.41 -11.47 18.99
C PHE A 84 15.88 -11.77 17.56
N LEU A 85 15.96 -10.77 16.68
CA LEU A 85 16.38 -10.96 15.29
C LEU A 85 17.79 -11.56 15.15
N LYS A 86 18.69 -11.33 16.11
CA LYS A 86 20.03 -11.94 16.15
C LYS A 86 20.03 -13.42 16.55
N LEU A 87 18.99 -13.88 17.25
CA LEU A 87 18.83 -15.27 17.66
C LEU A 87 18.15 -16.12 16.58
N VAL A 88 17.39 -15.48 15.68
CA VAL A 88 16.76 -16.16 14.55
C VAL A 88 17.85 -16.67 13.61
N PRO A 89 17.85 -17.97 13.24
CA PRO A 89 18.78 -18.49 12.23
C PRO A 89 18.67 -17.69 10.92
N PRO A 90 19.77 -17.51 10.17
CA PRO A 90 19.70 -16.87 8.87
C PRO A 90 18.64 -17.55 8.01
N ALA A 91 17.64 -16.79 7.63
CA ALA A 91 16.56 -17.23 6.78
C ALA A 91 16.42 -16.26 5.61
N VAL A 92 15.78 -16.76 4.57
CA VAL A 92 15.31 -15.91 3.48
C VAL A 92 14.29 -14.92 4.06
N PRO A 93 14.38 -13.60 3.76
CA PRO A 93 13.37 -12.65 4.23
C PRO A 93 11.96 -13.13 3.85
N MET A 94 10.98 -12.96 4.75
CA MET A 94 9.61 -13.53 4.73
C MET A 94 9.44 -14.95 5.30
N HIS A 95 10.49 -15.55 5.90
CA HIS A 95 10.46 -16.87 6.54
C HIS A 95 10.45 -16.83 8.07
#